data_AF-A0A924MDD4-F1
#
_entry.id   AF-A0A924MDD4-F1
#
_cell.length_a   1.000
_cell.length_b   1.000
_cell.length_c   1.000
_cell.angle_alpha   90.00
_cell.angle_beta   90.00
_cell.angle_gamma   90.00
#
_symmetry.space_group_name_H-M   'P 1'
#
loop_
_entity.id
_entity.type
_entity.pdbx_description
1 polymer ?
#
loop_
_entity_poly.entity_id
_entity_poly.type
_entity_poly.pdbx_seq_one_letter_code
_entity_poly.pdbx_strand_id
1 'polypeptide(L)'
;GQTLEAFYISVKHANPISIGLNCALGAQEMRGHIEELSSISACYTSAYPNAGLPNAMGEYDEQPHETAHFIEEWAKEGWVNIVGGCCGTTPDHIKHIADNVRKLQPRKLPVVEASLF
;
A
#
# COMPACT_ATOMS: atom_id res chain seq x y z
N GLY A 1 10.50 -13.46 11.69
CA GLY A 1 9.56 -12.49 11.09
C GLY A 1 8.13 -12.91 11.42
N GLN A 2 7.18 -12.00 11.34
CA GLN A 2 5.74 -12.30 11.43
C GLN A 2 5.11 -12.23 10.04
N THR A 3 4.06 -13.02 9.80
CA THR A 3 3.26 -12.91 8.56
C THR A 3 2.32 -11.70 8.63
N LEU A 4 1.80 -11.25 7.49
CA LEU A 4 0.81 -10.16 7.45
C LEU A 4 -0.48 -10.56 8.16
N GLU A 5 -0.91 -11.81 8.01
CA GLU A 5 -2.08 -12.34 8.72
C GLU A 5 -1.88 -12.32 10.25
N ALA A 6 -0.73 -12.78 10.74
CA ALA A 6 -0.45 -12.76 12.18
C ALA A 6 -0.43 -11.33 12.72
N PHE A 7 0.20 -10.40 11.99
CA PHE A 7 0.18 -8.97 12.30
C PHE A 7 -1.25 -8.44 12.37
N TYR A 8 -2.04 -8.63 11.31
CA TYR A 8 -3.40 -8.11 11.23
C TYR A 8 -4.30 -8.67 12.35
N ILE A 9 -4.26 -9.98 12.62
CA ILE A 9 -5.03 -10.60 13.71
C ILE A 9 -4.67 -9.99 15.06
N SER A 10 -3.39 -9.72 15.31
CA SER A 10 -2.92 -9.15 16.57
C SER A 10 -3.43 -7.73 16.81
N VAL A 11 -3.73 -6.95 15.77
CA VAL A 11 -4.10 -5.52 15.91
C VAL A 11 -5.55 -5.20 15.52
N LYS A 12 -6.25 -6.08 14.79
CA LYS A 12 -7.62 -5.80 14.29
C LYS A 12 -8.63 -5.47 15.39
N HIS A 13 -8.40 -5.95 16.62
CA HIS A 13 -9.25 -5.67 17.77
C HIS A 13 -9.28 -4.18 18.16
N ALA A 14 -8.28 -3.40 17.74
CA ALA A 14 -8.25 -1.96 17.94
C ALA A 14 -9.21 -1.19 17.01
N ASN A 15 -9.93 -1.89 16.13
CA ASN A 15 -10.83 -1.31 15.12
C ASN A 15 -10.16 -0.17 14.31
N PRO A 16 -9.01 -0.43 13.66
CA PRO A 16 -8.27 0.61 12.97
C PRO A 16 -9.08 1.15 11.78
N ILE A 17 -8.95 2.46 11.52
CA ILE A 17 -9.47 3.06 10.29
C ILE A 17 -8.75 2.46 9.08
N SER A 18 -7.42 2.31 9.17
CA SER A 18 -6.62 1.71 8.10
C SER A 18 -5.45 0.91 8.66
N ILE A 19 -5.03 -0.10 7.91
CA ILE A 19 -3.81 -0.87 8.10
C ILE A 19 -2.96 -0.84 6.83
N GLY A 20 -1.65 -0.85 6.96
CA GLY A 20 -0.80 -0.67 5.80
C GLY A 20 0.67 -0.98 6.00
N LEU A 21 1.40 -0.80 4.91
CA LEU A 21 2.84 -1.04 4.82
C LEU A 21 3.53 0.23 4.37
N ASN A 22 4.70 0.49 4.96
CA ASN A 22 5.58 1.57 4.54
C ASN A 22 7.05 1.13 4.61
N CYS A 23 7.88 1.72 3.76
CA CYS A 23 9.32 1.46 3.70
C CYS A 23 9.66 -0.01 3.37
N ALA A 24 10.90 -0.41 3.67
CA ALA A 24 11.57 -1.69 3.43
C ALA A 24 11.68 -2.13 1.95
N LEU A 25 10.66 -1.88 1.15
CA LEU A 25 10.49 -2.35 -0.22
C LEU A 25 10.14 -1.20 -1.16
N GLY A 26 10.53 -1.34 -2.42
CA GLY A 26 9.99 -0.55 -3.52
C GLY A 26 8.57 -0.98 -3.86
N ALA A 27 7.92 -0.23 -4.76
CA ALA A 27 6.55 -0.55 -5.16
C ALA A 27 6.48 -1.90 -5.91
N GLN A 28 7.47 -2.23 -6.72
CA GLN A 28 7.47 -3.53 -7.42
C GLN A 28 7.47 -4.72 -6.44
N GLU A 29 8.34 -4.70 -5.43
CA GLU A 29 8.49 -5.80 -4.47
C GLU A 29 7.33 -5.84 -3.45
N MET A 30 6.74 -4.69 -3.14
CA MET A 30 5.63 -4.59 -2.18
C MET A 30 4.31 -5.14 -2.73
N ARG A 31 4.18 -5.35 -4.04
CA ARG A 31 2.93 -5.74 -4.72
C ARG A 31 2.21 -6.92 -4.04
N GLY A 32 2.90 -8.06 -3.90
CA GLY A 32 2.29 -9.27 -3.34
C GLY A 32 1.83 -9.11 -1.89
N HIS A 33 2.53 -8.26 -1.13
CA HIS A 33 2.17 -7.94 0.25
C HIS A 33 0.91 -7.07 0.34
N ILE A 34 0.71 -6.14 -0.60
CA ILE A 34 -0.50 -5.31 -0.64
C ILE A 34 -1.70 -6.12 -1.11
N GLU A 35 -1.52 -7.01 -2.09
CA GLU A 35 -2.56 -7.97 -2.49
C GLU A 35 -3.01 -8.83 -1.29
N GLU A 36 -2.07 -9.48 -0.59
CA GLU A 36 -2.35 -10.28 0.60
C GLU A 36 -3.05 -9.45 1.68
N LEU A 37 -2.49 -8.29 2.04
CA LEU A 37 -3.07 -7.41 3.06
C LEU A 37 -4.50 -6.99 2.70
N SER A 38 -4.76 -6.69 1.43
CA SER A 38 -6.10 -6.31 0.96
C SER A 38 -7.12 -7.45 1.06
N SER A 39 -6.67 -8.71 0.96
CA SER A 39 -7.56 -9.87 1.06
C SER A 39 -7.97 -10.17 2.51
N ILE A 40 -7.07 -9.93 3.48
CA ILE A 40 -7.30 -10.26 4.89
C ILE A 40 -7.92 -9.11 5.70
N SER A 41 -7.78 -7.86 5.23
CA SER A 41 -8.15 -6.67 6.00
C SER A 41 -9.63 -6.34 5.89
N ALA A 42 -10.31 -6.18 7.02
CA ALA A 42 -11.68 -5.69 7.11
C ALA A 42 -11.78 -4.15 7.05
N CYS A 43 -10.69 -3.45 7.40
CA CYS A 43 -10.59 -2.00 7.34
C CYS A 43 -9.92 -1.54 6.03
N TYR A 44 -9.72 -0.23 5.89
CA TYR A 44 -9.07 0.36 4.72
C TYR A 44 -7.59 -0.02 4.66
N THR A 45 -7.02 -0.11 3.47
CA THR A 45 -5.61 -0.43 3.26
C THR A 45 -4.80 0.77 2.84
N SER A 46 -3.56 0.87 3.34
CA SER A 46 -2.64 1.94 2.94
C SER A 46 -1.26 1.43 2.52
N ALA A 47 -0.62 2.09 1.55
CA ALA A 47 0.69 1.71 1.04
C ALA A 47 1.59 2.93 0.80
N TYR A 48 2.82 2.87 1.32
CA TYR A 48 3.85 3.91 1.17
C TYR A 48 5.19 3.25 0.83
N PRO A 49 5.38 2.74 -0.40
CA PRO A 49 6.64 2.13 -0.81
C PRO A 49 7.77 3.17 -0.88
N ASN A 50 9.01 2.69 -0.85
CA ASN A 50 10.16 3.50 -1.26
C ASN A 50 10.14 3.75 -2.77
N ALA A 51 10.94 4.71 -3.25
CA ALA A 51 11.25 4.88 -4.67
C ALA A 51 12.23 3.78 -5.13
N GLY A 52 11.74 2.55 -5.24
CA GLY A 52 12.55 1.35 -5.46
C GLY A 52 13.34 0.89 -4.22
N LEU A 53 14.17 -0.13 -4.40
CA LEU A 53 15.14 -0.54 -3.39
C LEU A 53 16.37 0.40 -3.41
N PRO A 54 17.01 0.65 -2.24
CA PRO A 54 18.22 1.46 -2.23
C PRO A 54 19.35 0.77 -2.98
N ASN A 55 20.10 1.54 -3.77
CA ASN A 55 21.28 1.05 -4.47
C ASN A 55 22.47 0.85 -3.51
N ALA A 56 23.63 0.43 -4.03
CA ALA A 56 24.81 0.14 -3.21
C ALA A 56 25.35 1.37 -2.44
N MET A 57 24.98 2.59 -2.83
CA MET A 57 25.31 3.85 -2.16
C MET A 57 24.23 4.30 -1.17
N GLY A 58 23.13 3.55 -1.06
CA GLY A 58 21.98 3.91 -0.23
C GLY A 58 21.03 4.93 -0.87
N GLU A 59 21.17 5.19 -2.17
CA GLU A 59 20.34 6.14 -2.92
C GLU A 59 19.17 5.42 -3.63
N TYR A 60 18.19 6.19 -4.11
CA TYR A 60 16.97 5.68 -4.74
C TYR A 60 16.90 6.20 -6.18
N ASP A 61 16.96 5.28 -7.14
CA ASP A 61 17.08 5.61 -8.57
C ASP A 61 15.73 5.58 -9.32
N GLU A 62 14.69 4.96 -8.74
CA GLU A 62 13.37 4.84 -9.34
C GLU A 62 12.76 6.23 -9.56
N GLN A 63 12.21 6.45 -10.76
CA GLN A 63 11.66 7.73 -11.16
C GLN A 63 10.20 7.89 -10.72
N PRO A 64 9.72 9.14 -10.56
CA PRO A 64 8.34 9.43 -10.15
C PRO A 64 7.24 8.66 -10.89
N HIS A 65 7.38 8.50 -12.20
CA HIS A 65 6.40 7.81 -13.03
C HIS A 65 6.40 6.29 -12.87
N GLU A 66 7.54 5.70 -12.50
CA GLU A 66 7.68 4.26 -12.27
C GLU A 66 6.95 3.86 -10.98
N THR A 67 7.24 4.53 -9.87
CA THR A 67 6.53 4.30 -8.59
C THR A 67 5.02 4.51 -8.76
N ALA A 68 4.62 5.57 -9.47
CA ALA A 68 3.22 5.86 -9.71
C ALA A 68 2.52 4.81 -10.56
N HIS A 69 3.21 4.21 -11.55
CA HIS A 69 2.65 3.16 -12.38
C HIS A 69 2.31 1.91 -11.57
N PHE A 70 3.22 1.45 -10.71
CA PHE A 70 2.96 0.30 -9.84
C PHE A 70 1.79 0.55 -8.88
N ILE A 71 1.73 1.74 -8.27
CA ILE A 71 0.62 2.10 -7.36
C ILE A 71 -0.71 2.20 -8.12
N GLU A 72 -0.70 2.71 -9.36
CA GLU A 72 -1.89 2.75 -10.22
C GLU A 72 -2.44 1.35 -10.48
N GLU A 73 -1.58 0.36 -10.71
CA GLU A 73 -2.00 -1.04 -10.88
C GLU A 73 -2.72 -1.55 -9.63
N TRP A 74 -2.17 -1.32 -8.44
CA TRP A 74 -2.84 -1.74 -7.19
C TRP A 74 -4.19 -1.05 -6.98
N ALA A 75 -4.28 0.22 -7.36
CA ALA A 75 -5.52 0.97 -7.28
C ALA A 75 -6.57 0.44 -8.29
N LYS A 76 -6.16 0.02 -9.49
CA LYS A 76 -7.04 -0.61 -10.48
C LYS A 76 -7.58 -1.95 -10.00
N GLU A 77 -6.75 -2.74 -9.34
CA GLU A 77 -7.17 -4.01 -8.72
C GLU A 77 -8.04 -3.80 -7.47
N GLY A 78 -8.16 -2.56 -6.98
CA GLY A 78 -8.94 -2.22 -5.81
C GLY A 78 -8.32 -2.76 -4.53
N TRP A 79 -6.98 -2.76 -4.42
CA TRP A 79 -6.27 -3.25 -3.23
C TRP A 79 -5.96 -2.18 -2.20
N VAL A 80 -6.03 -0.90 -2.57
CA VAL A 80 -5.60 0.25 -1.74
C VAL A 80 -6.70 1.29 -1.56
N ASN A 81 -6.63 2.00 -0.43
CA ASN A 81 -7.49 3.15 -0.12
C ASN A 81 -6.69 4.44 0.06
N ILE A 82 -5.48 4.35 0.62
CA ILE A 82 -4.61 5.48 0.90
C ILE A 82 -3.22 5.15 0.35
N VAL A 83 -2.66 6.03 -0.46
CA VAL A 83 -1.35 5.79 -1.09
C VAL A 83 -0.45 7.01 -0.94
N GLY A 84 0.85 6.77 -0.87
CA GLY A 84 1.87 7.79 -0.83
C GLY A 84 3.24 7.20 -1.07
N GLY A 85 4.28 7.84 -0.52
CA GLY A 85 5.66 7.41 -0.66
C GLY A 85 6.40 7.41 0.68
N CYS A 86 7.48 6.64 0.75
CA CYS A 86 8.42 6.60 1.88
C CYS A 86 9.81 7.06 1.43
N CYS A 87 10.88 6.34 1.75
CA CYS A 87 12.25 6.76 1.46
C CYS A 87 12.48 6.87 -0.06
N GLY A 88 13.25 7.89 -0.47
CA GLY A 88 13.53 8.18 -1.88
C GLY A 88 12.41 8.92 -2.62
N THR A 89 11.18 8.87 -2.14
CA THR A 89 10.08 9.58 -2.78
C THR A 89 10.18 11.09 -2.58
N THR A 90 9.77 11.84 -3.61
CA THR A 90 9.86 13.31 -3.67
C THR A 90 8.49 13.93 -3.94
N PRO A 91 8.32 15.27 -3.87
CA PRO A 91 7.07 15.91 -4.29
C PRO A 91 6.62 15.53 -5.71
N ASP A 92 7.55 15.29 -6.63
CA ASP A 92 7.23 14.84 -7.99
C ASP A 92 6.67 13.41 -7.99
N HIS A 93 7.19 12.51 -7.15
CA HIS A 93 6.60 11.18 -6.95
C HIS A 93 5.16 11.30 -6.47
N ILE A 94 4.92 12.11 -5.43
CA ILE A 94 3.57 12.29 -4.87
C ILE A 94 2.62 12.88 -5.92
N LYS A 95 3.09 13.83 -6.74
CA LYS A 95 2.30 14.39 -7.85
C LYS A 95 1.89 13.32 -8.85
N HIS A 96 2.84 12.51 -9.32
CA HIS A 96 2.58 11.43 -10.28
C HIS A 96 1.64 10.37 -9.70
N ILE A 97 1.84 9.96 -8.45
CA ILE A 97 0.96 9.02 -7.75
C ILE A 97 -0.46 9.59 -7.71
N ALA A 98 -0.63 10.83 -7.26
CA ALA A 98 -1.93 11.48 -7.17
C ALA A 98 -2.62 11.59 -8.53
N ASP A 99 -1.90 12.05 -9.57
CA ASP A 99 -2.45 12.23 -10.92
C ASP A 99 -2.93 10.90 -11.52
N ASN A 100 -2.20 9.80 -11.30
CA ASN A 100 -2.56 8.48 -11.82
C ASN A 100 -3.78 7.87 -11.09
N VAL A 101 -3.85 8.00 -9.76
CA VAL A 101 -4.93 7.34 -8.98
C VAL A 101 -6.21 8.18 -8.85
N ARG A 102 -6.17 9.49 -9.14
CA ARG A 102 -7.29 10.42 -8.89
C ARG A 102 -8.62 10.03 -9.53
N LYS A 103 -8.60 9.28 -10.65
CA LYS A 103 -9.81 8.85 -11.37
C LYS A 103 -10.28 7.46 -10.98
N LEU A 104 -9.52 6.75 -10.16
CA LEU A 104 -9.81 5.38 -9.74
C LEU A 104 -10.66 5.40 -8.47
N GLN A 105 -11.45 4.34 -8.30
CA GLN A 105 -12.24 4.17 -7.09
C GLN A 105 -11.39 3.48 -6.02
N PRO A 106 -11.41 3.96 -4.77
CA PRO A 106 -10.76 3.26 -3.67
C PRO A 106 -11.31 1.84 -3.48
N ARG A 107 -10.50 0.96 -2.88
CA ARG A 107 -10.93 -0.39 -2.46
C ARG A 107 -12.25 -0.35 -1.69
N LYS A 108 -13.19 -1.21 -2.07
CA LYS A 108 -14.42 -1.45 -1.30
C LYS A 108 -14.11 -2.33 -0.10
N LEU A 109 -14.63 -1.98 1.07
CA LEU A 109 -14.50 -2.83 2.24
C LEU A 109 -15.32 -4.12 2.07
N PRO A 110 -14.82 -5.25 2.58
CA PRO A 110 -15.59 -6.48 2.59
C PRO A 110 -16.82 -6.32 3.50
N VAL A 111 -17.93 -6.97 3.13
CA VAL A 111 -19.08 -7.08 4.02
C VAL A 111 -18.71 -8.07 5.12
N VAL A 112 -18.39 -7.55 6.29
CA VAL A 112 -18.19 -8.38 7.48
C VAL A 112 -19.57 -8.63 8.06
N GLU A 113 -20.06 -9.87 7.96
CA GLU A 113 -21.26 -10.24 8.71
C GLU A 113 -20.96 -10.03 10.20
N ALA A 114 -21.81 -9.26 10.87
CA ALA A 114 -21.75 -9.16 12.31
C ALA A 114 -22.00 -10.57 12.86
N SER A 115 -20.96 -11.21 13.40
CA SER A 115 -21.12 -12.47 14.11
C SER A 115 -22.11 -12.19 15.24
N LEU A 116 -23.29 -12.82 15.14
CA LEU A 116 -24.29 -12.83 16.20
C LEU A 116 -23.61 -13.44 17.44
N PHE A 117 -23.16 -12.57 18.34
CA PHE A 117 -22.86 -12.94 19.72
C PHE A 117 -24.18 -13.04 20.49
#